data_AF-A0A9D9VDD6-F1
#
_entry.id   AF-A0A9D9VDD6-F1
#
_cell.length_a   1.000
_cell.length_b   1.000
_cell.length_c   1.000
_cell.angle_alpha   90.00
_cell.angle_beta   90.00
_cell.angle_gamma   90.00
#
_symmetry.space_group_name_H-M   'P 1'
#
loop_
_entity.id
_entity.type
_entity.pdbx_description
1 polymer ?
#
loop_
_entity_poly.entity_id
_entity_poly.type
_entity_poly.pdbx_seq_one_letter_code
_entity_poly.pdbx_strand_id
1 'polypeptide(L)'
;MDKNRKVLNIIYTVFLYIFALIGFIFVCVLIAMQYGWLNVKGASSSRNKYFQMPASAILSVTNNNSVKSEWMTTDQWNLMKYVFTRDQEIIKRAANDAGVSPRVLLGGVMGEQFRFFNNRRESFKNYFEPMKILASLSNTSFGIAGIKPKTVGQIEDGLKNPSSPFYLGPEMENIITYDPSMTDIESVRMDRITNTNDPYYSYLYVGLYMRQIEAQWSKAGYDIHNQAGIMATLYNLGFYYSKPNANPAIGGSLINIEGVDYTFGDIAHEFYNSDELLDIYPRDVQ
;
A
#
# COMPACT_ATOMS: atom_id res chain seq x y z
N MET A 1 12.71 -43.98 46.90
CA MET A 1 11.85 -42.88 46.40
C MET A 1 12.53 -41.50 46.39
N ASP A 2 13.67 -41.29 47.07
CA ASP A 2 14.20 -39.93 47.29
C ASP A 2 15.05 -39.34 46.12
N LYS A 3 15.65 -40.20 45.29
CA LYS A 3 16.52 -39.78 44.17
C LYS A 3 15.75 -39.13 43.01
N ASN A 4 14.58 -39.67 42.67
CA ASN A 4 13.78 -39.18 41.53
C ASN A 4 13.17 -37.80 41.81
N ARG A 5 12.84 -37.51 43.07
CA ARG A 5 12.31 -36.21 43.50
C ARG A 5 13.38 -35.10 43.43
N LYS A 6 14.64 -35.43 43.76
CA LYS A 6 15.77 -34.49 43.64
C LYS A 6 16.07 -34.14 42.17
N VAL A 7 16.06 -35.13 41.27
CA VAL A 7 16.26 -34.90 39.84
C VAL A 7 15.14 -34.05 39.24
N LEU A 8 13.89 -34.33 39.60
CA LEU A 8 12.74 -33.55 39.12
C LEU A 8 12.80 -32.09 39.58
N ASN A 9 13.22 -31.82 40.82
CA ASN A 9 13.39 -30.46 41.33
C ASN A 9 14.49 -29.69 40.60
N ILE A 10 15.59 -30.36 40.24
CA ILE A 10 16.68 -29.72 39.46
C ILE A 10 16.18 -29.34 38.08
N ILE A 11 15.47 -30.25 37.39
CA ILE A 11 14.91 -29.98 36.05
C ILE A 11 13.91 -28.81 36.09
N TYR A 12 13.00 -28.83 37.07
CA TYR A 12 12.03 -27.75 37.26
C TYR A 12 12.71 -26.40 37.51
N THR A 13 13.75 -26.39 38.35
CA THR A 13 14.50 -25.17 38.67
C THR A 13 15.23 -24.61 37.45
N VAL A 14 15.89 -25.47 36.67
CA VAL A 14 16.57 -25.07 35.42
C VAL A 14 15.56 -24.51 34.41
N PHE A 15 14.42 -25.17 34.24
CA PHE A 15 13.36 -24.70 33.34
C PHE A 15 12.82 -23.31 33.76
N LEU A 16 12.61 -23.10 35.06
CA LEU A 16 12.11 -21.83 35.60
C LEU A 16 13.12 -20.68 35.36
N TYR A 17 14.42 -20.93 35.51
CA TYR A 17 15.45 -19.93 35.19
C TYR A 17 15.51 -19.59 33.70
N ILE A 18 15.39 -20.58 32.81
CA ILE A 18 15.35 -20.35 31.36
C ILE A 18 14.12 -19.51 31.00
N PHE A 19 12.96 -19.86 31.55
CA PHE A 19 11.72 -19.13 31.29
C PHE A 19 11.80 -17.67 31.79
N ALA A 20 12.36 -17.46 32.99
CA ALA A 20 12.59 -16.12 33.54
C ALA A 20 13.58 -15.30 32.69
N LEU A 21 14.65 -15.92 32.18
CA LEU A 21 15.63 -15.26 31.31
C LEU A 21 15.00 -14.79 30.00
N ILE A 22 14.18 -15.65 29.36
CA ILE A 22 13.47 -15.29 28.13
C ILE A 22 12.52 -14.11 28.39
N GLY A 23 11.72 -14.18 29.48
CA GLY A 23 10.84 -13.09 29.87
C GLY A 23 11.58 -11.77 30.10
N PHE A 24 12.73 -11.83 30.77
CA PHE A 24 13.58 -10.66 31.00
C PHE A 24 14.08 -10.04 29.68
N ILE A 25 14.53 -10.86 28.72
CA ILE A 25 14.97 -10.38 27.41
C ILE A 25 13.84 -9.64 26.69
N PHE A 26 12.61 -10.19 26.69
CA PHE A 26 11.46 -9.53 26.08
C PHE A 26 11.14 -8.17 26.71
N VAL A 27 11.20 -8.07 28.04
CA VAL A 27 10.99 -6.78 28.73
C VAL A 27 12.09 -5.77 28.36
N CYS A 28 13.35 -6.19 28.29
CA CYS A 28 14.44 -5.32 27.87
C CYS A 28 14.27 -4.81 26.43
N VAL A 29 13.83 -5.68 25.50
CA VAL A 29 13.55 -5.28 24.11
C VAL A 29 12.40 -4.28 24.05
N LEU A 30 11.31 -4.50 24.79
CA LEU A 30 10.18 -3.56 24.84
C LEU A 30 10.59 -2.18 25.37
N ILE A 31 11.41 -2.14 26.42
CA ILE A 31 11.97 -0.89 26.95
C ILE A 31 12.86 -0.22 25.89
N ALA A 32 13.76 -0.97 25.25
CA ALA A 32 14.63 -0.43 24.21
C ALA A 32 13.85 0.14 23.01
N MET A 33 12.71 -0.48 22.65
CA MET A 33 11.79 0.05 21.64
C MET A 33 11.06 1.31 22.14
N GLN A 34 10.54 1.31 23.37
CA GLN A 34 9.81 2.44 23.95
C GLN A 34 10.67 3.71 24.03
N TYR A 35 11.95 3.57 24.37
CA TYR A 35 12.89 4.69 24.46
C TYR A 35 13.66 4.94 23.15
N GLY A 36 13.32 4.23 22.07
CA GLY A 36 13.94 4.43 20.75
C GLY A 36 15.43 4.12 20.71
N TRP A 37 15.95 3.30 21.63
CA TRP A 37 17.36 2.89 21.68
C TRP A 37 17.76 2.02 20.49
N LEU A 38 16.78 1.37 19.86
CA LEU A 38 16.95 0.57 18.64
C LEU A 38 16.67 1.35 17.35
N ASN A 39 16.41 2.66 17.43
CA ASN A 39 16.24 3.48 16.22
C ASN A 39 17.59 3.72 15.55
N VAL A 40 17.77 3.15 14.36
CA VAL A 40 18.94 3.41 13.52
C VAL A 40 18.90 4.85 12.98
N LYS A 41 19.83 5.68 13.48
CA LYS A 41 20.11 7.02 12.94
C LYS A 41 20.85 6.89 11.61
N GLY A 42 20.14 6.91 10.49
CA GLY A 42 20.78 6.87 9.18
C GLY A 42 19.88 7.20 7.98
N ALA A 43 18.59 6.90 8.03
CA ALA A 43 17.72 6.99 6.85
C ALA A 43 17.14 8.40 6.56
N SER A 44 17.28 9.40 7.45
CA SER A 44 16.56 10.68 7.33
C SER A 44 17.37 11.86 6.78
N SER A 45 18.71 11.79 6.74
CA SER A 45 19.55 12.98 6.51
C SER A 45 19.59 13.45 5.04
N SER A 46 19.55 12.52 4.08
CA SER A 46 19.54 12.86 2.65
C SER A 46 18.13 13.20 2.15
N ARG A 47 17.10 12.68 2.82
CA ARG A 47 15.69 12.77 2.43
C ARG A 47 15.01 14.03 2.94
N ASN A 48 15.35 14.47 4.15
CA ASN A 48 14.88 15.76 4.67
C ASN A 48 15.29 16.94 3.78
N LYS A 49 16.37 16.82 3.00
CA LYS A 49 16.76 17.86 2.03
C LYS A 49 15.77 18.01 0.87
N TYR A 50 15.13 16.93 0.43
CA TYR A 50 14.13 16.98 -0.65
C TYR A 50 12.81 17.62 -0.15
N PHE A 51 12.38 17.29 1.07
CA PHE A 51 11.15 17.82 1.68
C PHE A 51 11.28 19.23 2.27
N GLN A 52 12.50 19.75 2.44
CA GLN A 52 12.76 21.13 2.89
C GLN A 52 13.08 22.09 1.73
N MET A 53 13.06 21.62 0.48
CA MET A 53 13.31 22.48 -0.67
C MET A 53 12.08 23.35 -0.97
N PRO A 54 12.25 24.68 -1.14
CA PRO A 54 11.18 25.52 -1.63
C PRO A 54 10.74 25.09 -3.03
N ALA A 55 9.46 25.25 -3.38
CA ALA A 55 8.90 24.80 -4.66
C ALA A 55 9.67 25.31 -5.90
N SER A 56 10.33 26.47 -5.80
CA SER A 56 11.22 27.02 -6.83
C SER A 56 12.52 26.25 -7.01
N ALA A 57 13.03 25.58 -5.97
CA ALA A 57 14.20 24.71 -6.05
C ALA A 57 13.87 23.38 -6.75
N ILE A 58 12.66 22.85 -6.56
CA ILE A 58 12.18 21.64 -7.24
C ILE A 58 12.13 21.85 -8.77
N LEU A 59 11.70 23.03 -9.22
CA LEU A 59 11.71 23.44 -10.63
C LEU A 59 13.12 23.66 -11.21
N SER A 60 14.14 23.83 -10.38
CA SER A 60 15.52 24.03 -10.82
C SER A 60 16.33 22.72 -10.87
N VAL A 61 15.93 21.70 -10.10
CA VAL A 61 16.55 20.36 -10.09
C VAL A 61 16.11 19.52 -11.31
N THR A 62 14.95 19.79 -11.88
CA THR A 62 14.45 19.12 -13.10
C THR A 62 15.26 19.39 -14.36
N ASN A 63 16.15 20.38 -14.37
CA ASN A 63 16.91 20.76 -15.57
C ASN A 63 18.32 20.18 -15.65
N ASN A 64 18.83 19.45 -14.65
CA ASN A 64 20.14 18.79 -14.76
C ASN A 64 20.19 17.51 -13.90
N ASN A 65 20.11 16.35 -14.58
CA ASN A 65 20.21 14.99 -14.06
C ASN A 65 19.13 14.62 -13.04
N SER A 66 18.02 14.07 -13.55
CA SER A 66 17.02 13.33 -12.79
C SER A 66 17.72 12.28 -11.92
N VAL A 67 17.81 12.51 -10.62
CA VAL A 67 18.17 11.46 -9.66
C VAL A 67 17.02 10.45 -9.74
N LYS A 68 17.19 9.40 -10.54
CA LYS A 68 16.26 8.27 -10.53
C LYS A 68 16.25 7.72 -9.12
N SER A 69 15.08 7.65 -8.50
CA SER A 69 14.92 7.01 -7.21
C SER A 69 15.41 5.57 -7.27
N GLU A 70 16.10 5.10 -6.23
CA GLU A 70 16.74 3.78 -6.23
C GLU A 70 15.76 2.65 -6.52
N TRP A 71 14.50 2.77 -6.10
CA TRP A 71 13.47 1.78 -6.40
C TRP A 71 13.21 1.61 -7.90
N MET A 72 13.41 2.65 -8.73
CA MET A 72 13.17 2.62 -10.19
C MET A 72 14.20 1.78 -10.94
N THR A 73 15.30 1.39 -10.30
CA THR A 73 16.33 0.53 -10.91
C THR A 73 16.23 -0.93 -10.47
N THR A 74 15.27 -1.26 -9.59
CA THR A 74 15.16 -2.59 -8.99
C THR A 74 14.46 -3.60 -9.90
N ASP A 75 14.75 -4.88 -9.67
CA ASP A 75 14.05 -5.98 -10.35
C ASP A 75 12.56 -6.02 -10.03
N GLN A 76 12.19 -5.64 -8.80
CA GLN A 76 10.80 -5.52 -8.37
C GLN A 76 10.05 -4.48 -9.22
N TRP A 77 10.66 -3.32 -9.47
CA TRP A 77 10.09 -2.34 -10.39
C TRP A 77 10.02 -2.86 -11.81
N ASN A 78 11.09 -3.48 -12.33
CA ASN A 78 11.09 -4.03 -13.69
C ASN A 78 9.97 -5.05 -13.90
N LEU A 79 9.70 -5.90 -12.91
CA LEU A 79 8.55 -6.81 -12.91
C LEU A 79 7.22 -6.05 -12.96
N MET A 80 7.02 -5.08 -12.07
CA MET A 80 5.78 -4.28 -12.05
C MET A 80 5.58 -3.52 -13.36
N LYS A 81 6.64 -2.91 -13.90
CA LYS A 81 6.63 -2.21 -15.18
C LYS A 81 6.18 -3.12 -16.32
N TYR A 82 6.69 -4.35 -16.36
CA TYR A 82 6.26 -5.35 -17.33
C TYR A 82 4.77 -5.68 -17.18
N VAL A 83 4.31 -5.97 -15.95
CA VAL A 83 2.90 -6.30 -15.71
C VAL A 83 1.98 -5.14 -16.01
N PHE A 84 2.31 -3.92 -15.58
CA PHE A 84 1.52 -2.72 -15.85
C PHE A 84 1.48 -2.40 -17.35
N THR A 85 2.54 -2.69 -18.11
CA THR A 85 2.51 -2.55 -19.58
C THR A 85 1.59 -3.58 -20.22
N ARG A 86 1.67 -4.84 -19.77
CA ARG A 86 0.82 -5.94 -20.25
C ARG A 86 -0.66 -5.67 -19.98
N ASP A 87 -0.99 -5.23 -18.77
CA ASP A 87 -2.36 -5.08 -18.27
C ASP A 87 -2.91 -3.66 -18.52
N GLN A 88 -2.26 -2.88 -19.39
CA GLN A 88 -2.54 -1.45 -19.56
C GLN A 88 -3.99 -1.10 -19.89
N GLU A 89 -4.65 -1.90 -20.74
CA GLU A 89 -6.03 -1.64 -21.13
C GLU A 89 -6.99 -1.90 -19.97
N ILE A 90 -6.70 -2.91 -19.14
CA ILE A 90 -7.49 -3.22 -17.94
C ILE A 90 -7.32 -2.13 -16.90
N ILE A 91 -6.09 -1.65 -16.69
CA ILE A 91 -5.77 -0.57 -15.74
C ILE A 91 -6.44 0.74 -16.18
N LYS A 92 -6.32 1.11 -17.47
CA LYS A 92 -6.96 2.32 -18.02
C LYS A 92 -8.47 2.25 -17.88
N ARG A 93 -9.09 1.10 -18.20
CA ARG A 93 -10.53 0.88 -18.02
C ARG A 93 -10.94 1.04 -16.57
N ALA A 94 -10.28 0.33 -15.64
CA ALA A 94 -10.60 0.40 -14.22
C ALA A 94 -10.43 1.81 -13.64
N ALA A 95 -9.39 2.54 -14.06
CA ALA A 95 -9.16 3.93 -13.65
C ALA A 95 -10.25 4.86 -14.18
N ASN A 96 -10.58 4.75 -15.47
CA ASN A 96 -11.65 5.51 -16.11
C ASN A 96 -12.99 5.28 -15.42
N ASP A 97 -13.36 4.01 -15.21
CA ASP A 97 -14.63 3.65 -14.61
C ASP A 97 -14.69 4.17 -13.16
N ALA A 98 -13.59 4.09 -12.41
CA ALA A 98 -13.51 4.68 -11.07
C ALA A 98 -13.47 6.23 -11.05
N GLY A 99 -13.21 6.89 -12.18
CA GLY A 99 -13.07 8.34 -12.28
C GLY A 99 -11.77 8.89 -11.66
N VAL A 100 -10.68 8.11 -11.69
CA VAL A 100 -9.36 8.54 -11.20
C VAL A 100 -8.29 8.32 -12.28
N SER A 101 -7.13 8.93 -12.14
CA SER A 101 -6.07 8.68 -13.09
C SER A 101 -5.37 7.34 -12.87
N PRO A 102 -4.89 6.68 -13.95
CA PRO A 102 -4.15 5.43 -13.82
C PRO A 102 -2.94 5.54 -12.90
N ARG A 103 -2.26 6.70 -12.87
CA ARG A 103 -1.08 6.90 -12.02
C ARG A 103 -1.43 6.91 -10.53
N VAL A 104 -2.55 7.53 -10.16
CA VAL A 104 -3.07 7.53 -8.78
C VAL A 104 -3.46 6.11 -8.34
N LEU A 105 -4.19 5.39 -9.20
CA LEU A 105 -4.57 4.00 -8.96
C LEU A 105 -3.32 3.11 -8.77
N LEU A 106 -2.35 3.21 -9.68
CA LEU A 106 -1.12 2.42 -9.60
C LEU A 106 -0.26 2.76 -8.39
N GLY A 107 -0.30 4.00 -7.88
CA GLY A 107 0.38 4.37 -6.64
C GLY A 107 -0.03 3.50 -5.44
N GLY A 108 -1.33 3.18 -5.33
CA GLY A 108 -1.85 2.24 -4.32
C GLY A 108 -1.33 0.82 -4.53
N VAL A 109 -1.30 0.34 -5.77
CA VAL A 109 -0.84 -1.01 -6.12
C VAL A 109 0.66 -1.18 -5.88
N MET A 110 1.46 -0.18 -6.27
CA MET A 110 2.93 -0.22 -6.17
C MET A 110 3.40 -0.36 -4.73
N GLY A 111 2.83 0.41 -3.79
CA GLY A 111 3.21 0.32 -2.38
C GLY A 111 2.96 -1.09 -1.82
N GLU A 112 1.85 -1.74 -2.18
CA GLU A 112 1.57 -3.10 -1.74
C GLU A 112 2.50 -4.14 -2.36
N GLN A 113 2.80 -4.02 -3.65
CA GLN A 113 3.67 -4.94 -4.36
C GLN A 113 5.13 -4.83 -3.87
N PHE A 114 5.66 -3.61 -3.70
CA PHE A 114 7.00 -3.41 -3.11
C PHE A 114 7.08 -3.98 -1.70
N ARG A 115 6.09 -3.69 -0.86
CA ARG A 115 6.02 -4.21 0.52
C ARG A 115 6.06 -5.74 0.52
N PHE A 116 5.34 -6.38 -0.38
CA PHE A 116 5.31 -7.84 -0.46
C PHE A 116 6.62 -8.42 -0.99
N PHE A 117 7.11 -7.93 -2.13
CA PHE A 117 8.33 -8.47 -2.75
C PHE A 117 9.55 -8.29 -1.87
N ASN A 118 9.64 -7.20 -1.11
CA ASN A 118 10.72 -7.01 -0.16
C ASN A 118 10.66 -8.01 1.01
N ASN A 119 9.46 -8.21 1.57
CA ASN A 119 9.27 -9.17 2.67
C ASN A 119 9.41 -10.64 2.22
N ARG A 120 9.33 -10.91 0.92
CA ARG A 120 9.43 -12.27 0.34
C ARG A 120 10.43 -12.35 -0.81
N ARG A 121 11.64 -11.83 -0.60
CA ARG A 121 12.73 -11.80 -1.62
C ARG A 121 13.00 -13.16 -2.27
N GLU A 122 12.99 -14.24 -1.51
CA GLU A 122 13.20 -15.59 -2.06
C GLU A 122 12.04 -16.03 -2.98
N SER A 123 10.79 -15.86 -2.53
CA SER A 123 9.62 -16.15 -3.39
C SER A 123 9.59 -15.24 -4.62
N PHE A 124 10.00 -13.98 -4.49
CA PHE A 124 10.16 -13.07 -5.62
C PHE A 124 11.09 -13.66 -6.68
N LYS A 125 12.31 -14.05 -6.29
CA LYS A 125 13.32 -14.59 -7.21
C LYS A 125 12.95 -15.94 -7.82
N ASN A 126 12.34 -16.83 -7.05
CA ASN A 126 12.07 -18.20 -7.50
C ASN A 126 10.73 -18.37 -8.23
N TYR A 127 9.79 -17.42 -8.10
CA TYR A 127 8.42 -17.60 -8.58
C TYR A 127 7.88 -16.37 -9.33
N PHE A 128 7.85 -15.19 -8.70
CA PHE A 128 7.19 -14.01 -9.28
C PHE A 128 7.96 -13.40 -10.45
N GLU A 129 9.27 -13.25 -10.31
CA GLU A 129 10.13 -12.67 -11.35
C GLU A 129 10.24 -13.56 -12.61
N PRO A 130 10.45 -14.89 -12.52
CA PRO A 130 10.49 -15.76 -13.69
C PRO A 130 9.16 -15.82 -14.46
N MET A 131 8.03 -15.84 -13.73
CA MET A 131 6.71 -16.00 -14.34
C MET A 131 6.02 -14.68 -14.71
N LYS A 132 6.62 -13.54 -14.36
CA LYS A 132 6.10 -12.21 -14.67
C LYS A 132 4.67 -11.97 -14.17
N ILE A 133 4.44 -12.30 -12.89
CA ILE A 133 3.15 -12.11 -12.20
C ILE A 133 3.30 -11.29 -10.93
N LEU A 134 2.25 -10.54 -10.58
CA LEU A 134 2.16 -9.82 -9.30
C LEU A 134 1.82 -10.78 -8.17
N ALA A 135 2.13 -10.35 -6.95
CA ALA A 135 1.74 -11.08 -5.75
C ALA A 135 0.23 -11.02 -5.54
N SER A 136 -0.42 -12.19 -5.56
CA SER A 136 -1.74 -12.35 -4.95
C SER A 136 -1.55 -12.54 -3.45
N LEU A 137 -1.90 -11.51 -2.67
CA LEU A 137 -1.73 -11.50 -1.23
C LEU A 137 -2.72 -12.50 -0.58
N SER A 138 -2.33 -13.22 0.48
CA SER A 138 -3.25 -14.15 1.18
C SER A 138 -3.17 -14.08 2.72
N ASN A 139 -4.29 -14.54 3.31
CA ASN A 139 -4.75 -14.62 4.70
C ASN A 139 -5.22 -13.35 5.42
N THR A 140 -4.94 -12.14 4.94
CA THR A 140 -5.57 -10.91 5.50
C THR A 140 -5.82 -9.78 4.51
N SER A 141 -5.24 -9.83 3.32
CA SER A 141 -5.31 -8.86 2.22
C SER A 141 -5.23 -9.67 0.93
N PHE A 142 -6.10 -9.43 -0.04
CA PHE A 142 -6.29 -10.32 -1.19
C PHE A 142 -6.05 -9.61 -2.53
N GLY A 143 -5.59 -10.39 -3.51
CA GLY A 143 -5.31 -9.88 -4.85
C GLY A 143 -4.02 -9.09 -4.97
N ILE A 144 -3.82 -8.51 -6.15
CA ILE A 144 -2.65 -7.67 -6.50
C ILE A 144 -2.67 -6.32 -5.78
N ALA A 145 -3.83 -5.91 -5.26
CA ALA A 145 -4.04 -4.63 -4.61
C ALA A 145 -3.99 -4.70 -3.08
N GLY A 146 -3.98 -5.88 -2.48
CA GLY A 146 -3.93 -6.02 -1.01
C GLY A 146 -5.17 -5.54 -0.26
N ILE A 147 -6.31 -5.42 -0.95
CA ILE A 147 -7.57 -5.00 -0.36
C ILE A 147 -8.18 -6.16 0.43
N LYS A 148 -8.75 -5.87 1.61
CA LYS A 148 -9.46 -6.86 2.42
C LYS A 148 -10.93 -6.95 1.97
N PRO A 149 -11.63 -8.09 2.10
CA PRO A 149 -13.04 -8.20 1.71
C PRO A 149 -13.93 -7.21 2.48
N LYS A 150 -13.61 -6.97 3.76
CA LYS A 150 -14.25 -5.93 4.56
C LYS A 150 -14.11 -4.54 3.94
N THR A 151 -12.94 -4.19 3.42
CA THR A 151 -12.72 -2.90 2.76
C THR A 151 -13.49 -2.81 1.45
N VAL A 152 -13.58 -3.90 0.69
CA VAL A 152 -14.45 -4.00 -0.49
C VAL A 152 -15.90 -3.69 -0.13
N GLY A 153 -16.42 -4.32 0.93
CA GLY A 153 -17.77 -4.04 1.43
C GLY A 153 -17.95 -2.56 1.82
N GLN A 154 -16.96 -1.95 2.48
CA GLN A 154 -17.01 -0.52 2.82
C GLN A 154 -17.03 0.39 1.60
N ILE A 155 -16.29 0.04 0.54
CA ILE A 155 -16.30 0.79 -0.73
C ILE A 155 -17.71 0.74 -1.33
N GLU A 156 -18.30 -0.46 -1.42
CA GLU A 156 -19.64 -0.65 -1.96
C GLU A 156 -20.73 0.04 -1.13
N ASP A 157 -20.64 -0.01 0.20
CA ASP A 157 -21.55 0.72 1.10
C ASP A 157 -21.43 2.23 0.87
N GLY A 158 -20.20 2.73 0.67
CA GLY A 158 -19.93 4.12 0.35
C GLY A 158 -20.55 4.55 -0.98
N LEU A 159 -20.60 3.65 -1.98
CA LEU A 159 -21.23 3.93 -3.28
C LEU A 159 -22.75 4.07 -3.18
N LYS A 160 -23.40 3.41 -2.23
CA LYS A 160 -24.86 3.29 -2.15
C LYS A 160 -25.52 4.16 -1.08
N ASN A 161 -24.73 4.81 -0.23
CA ASN A 161 -25.25 5.57 0.90
C ASN A 161 -25.07 7.08 0.68
N PRO A 162 -26.10 7.82 0.24
CA PRO A 162 -26.01 9.27 -0.01
C PRO A 162 -25.58 10.11 1.20
N SER A 163 -25.81 9.61 2.42
CA SER A 163 -25.39 10.27 3.66
C SER A 163 -23.93 10.00 4.02
N SER A 164 -23.26 9.09 3.30
CA SER A 164 -21.84 8.80 3.51
C SER A 164 -20.98 9.95 3.01
N PRO A 165 -19.94 10.37 3.76
CA PRO A 165 -18.97 11.32 3.22
C PRO A 165 -18.26 10.77 1.97
N PHE A 166 -18.18 9.44 1.83
CA PHE A 166 -17.58 8.72 0.71
C PHE A 166 -18.52 8.52 -0.48
N TYR A 167 -19.76 9.02 -0.43
CA TYR A 167 -20.69 8.87 -1.55
C TYR A 167 -20.23 9.64 -2.79
N LEU A 168 -20.24 8.97 -3.94
CA LEU A 168 -19.72 9.52 -5.19
C LEU A 168 -20.79 10.14 -6.10
N GLY A 169 -22.07 9.84 -5.88
CA GLY A 169 -23.17 10.33 -6.72
C GLY A 169 -23.99 9.20 -7.34
N PRO A 170 -25.21 9.50 -7.83
CA PRO A 170 -26.12 8.50 -8.40
C PRO A 170 -25.53 7.72 -9.59
N GLU A 171 -24.68 8.36 -10.38
CA GLU A 171 -24.02 7.77 -11.54
C GLU A 171 -23.03 6.65 -11.16
N MET A 172 -22.54 6.66 -9.92
CA MET A 172 -21.58 5.68 -9.42
C MET A 172 -22.24 4.53 -8.63
N GLU A 173 -23.53 4.62 -8.30
CA GLU A 173 -24.23 3.62 -7.48
C GLU A 173 -24.24 2.22 -8.10
N ASN A 174 -24.25 2.15 -9.43
CA ASN A 174 -24.39 0.92 -10.20
C ASN A 174 -23.09 0.49 -10.91
N ILE A 175 -21.96 1.08 -10.56
CA ILE A 175 -20.67 0.67 -11.14
C ILE A 175 -20.27 -0.75 -10.73
N ILE A 176 -20.75 -1.21 -9.57
CA ILE A 176 -20.63 -2.59 -9.11
C ILE A 176 -22.04 -3.14 -8.91
N THR A 177 -22.41 -4.09 -9.76
CA THR A 177 -23.66 -4.83 -9.66
C THR A 177 -23.40 -6.30 -9.36
N TYR A 178 -24.43 -6.98 -8.85
CA TYR A 178 -24.44 -8.41 -8.62
C TYR A 178 -25.62 -9.02 -9.35
N ASP A 179 -25.50 -10.28 -9.74
CA ASP A 179 -26.65 -11.03 -10.22
C ASP A 179 -27.67 -11.10 -9.06
N PRO A 180 -28.94 -10.70 -9.27
CA PRO A 180 -29.97 -10.74 -8.23
C PRO A 180 -30.21 -12.13 -7.62
N SER A 181 -29.81 -13.20 -8.32
CA SER A 181 -29.91 -14.58 -7.85
C SER A 181 -28.75 -15.02 -6.94
N MET A 182 -27.69 -14.22 -6.80
CA MET A 182 -26.55 -14.54 -5.94
C MET A 182 -26.90 -14.40 -4.46
N THR A 183 -26.63 -15.45 -3.69
CA THR A 183 -26.87 -15.48 -2.24
C THR A 183 -25.60 -15.30 -1.40
N ASP A 184 -24.41 -15.50 -1.98
CA ASP A 184 -23.12 -15.36 -1.29
C ASP A 184 -22.28 -14.23 -1.91
N ILE A 185 -22.60 -13.00 -1.52
CA ILE A 185 -21.92 -11.79 -2.00
C ILE A 185 -20.44 -11.74 -1.56
N GLU A 186 -20.12 -12.28 -0.39
CA GLU A 186 -18.74 -12.27 0.13
C GLU A 186 -17.81 -13.16 -0.70
N SER A 187 -18.26 -14.36 -1.09
CA SER A 187 -17.50 -15.21 -2.01
C SER A 187 -17.27 -14.50 -3.34
N VAL A 188 -18.31 -13.85 -3.90
CA VAL A 188 -18.17 -13.13 -5.18
C VAL A 188 -17.20 -11.95 -5.06
N ARG A 189 -17.20 -11.22 -3.94
CA ARG A 189 -16.20 -10.17 -3.66
C ARG A 189 -14.80 -10.76 -3.65
N MET A 190 -14.61 -11.90 -2.97
CA MET A 190 -13.32 -12.59 -2.91
C MET A 190 -12.85 -13.02 -4.30
N ASP A 191 -13.71 -13.65 -5.09
CA ASP A 191 -13.39 -14.11 -6.44
C ASP A 191 -12.98 -12.93 -7.32
N ARG A 192 -13.72 -11.82 -7.27
CA ARG A 192 -13.41 -10.60 -8.03
C ARG A 192 -12.02 -10.03 -7.71
N ILE A 193 -11.65 -9.94 -6.43
CA ILE A 193 -10.35 -9.38 -6.05
C ILE A 193 -9.19 -10.39 -6.14
N THR A 194 -9.46 -11.69 -6.26
CA THR A 194 -8.41 -12.71 -6.38
C THR A 194 -8.24 -13.27 -7.78
N ASN A 195 -9.12 -12.93 -8.72
CA ASN A 195 -9.06 -13.41 -10.10
C ASN A 195 -7.81 -12.87 -10.82
N THR A 196 -6.81 -13.74 -10.99
CA THR A 196 -5.56 -13.38 -11.67
C THR A 196 -5.69 -13.37 -13.20
N ASN A 197 -6.74 -13.98 -13.75
CA ASN A 197 -7.00 -13.99 -15.19
C ASN A 197 -7.74 -12.72 -15.65
N ASP A 198 -8.44 -12.05 -14.74
CA ASP A 198 -9.07 -10.75 -14.96
C ASP A 198 -8.89 -9.86 -13.73
N PRO A 199 -7.76 -9.10 -13.65
CA PRO A 199 -7.46 -8.25 -12.51
C PRO A 199 -8.31 -6.96 -12.47
N TYR A 200 -9.28 -6.79 -13.38
CA TYR A 200 -10.09 -5.59 -13.50
C TYR A 200 -10.67 -5.13 -12.17
N TYR A 201 -11.35 -6.02 -11.44
CA TYR A 201 -11.97 -5.64 -10.16
C TYR A 201 -10.93 -5.30 -9.09
N SER A 202 -9.76 -5.94 -9.10
CA SER A 202 -8.67 -5.57 -8.18
C SER A 202 -8.24 -4.12 -8.40
N TYR A 203 -8.07 -3.71 -9.65
CA TYR A 203 -7.74 -2.32 -9.98
C TYR A 203 -8.92 -1.37 -9.72
N LEU A 204 -10.14 -1.76 -10.09
CA LEU A 204 -11.34 -0.95 -9.90
C LEU A 204 -11.55 -0.60 -8.42
N TYR A 205 -11.41 -1.57 -7.52
CA TYR A 205 -11.56 -1.29 -6.08
C TYR A 205 -10.48 -0.35 -5.53
N VAL A 206 -9.25 -0.39 -6.05
CA VAL A 206 -8.24 0.64 -5.70
C VAL A 206 -8.70 2.00 -6.18
N GLY A 207 -9.10 2.11 -7.45
CA GLY A 207 -9.55 3.37 -8.03
C GLY A 207 -10.75 3.97 -7.28
N LEU A 208 -11.77 3.15 -7.00
CA LEU A 208 -12.96 3.55 -6.24
C LEU A 208 -12.61 4.01 -4.84
N TYR A 209 -11.70 3.31 -4.15
CA TYR A 209 -11.22 3.76 -2.85
C TYR A 209 -10.60 5.15 -2.95
N MET A 210 -9.69 5.37 -3.91
CA MET A 210 -9.03 6.67 -4.10
C MET A 210 -10.06 7.77 -4.40
N ARG A 211 -11.03 7.50 -5.29
CA ARG A 211 -12.12 8.42 -5.63
C ARG A 211 -12.98 8.79 -4.43
N GLN A 212 -13.29 7.82 -3.57
CA GLN A 212 -14.08 8.04 -2.35
C GLN A 212 -13.34 8.92 -1.34
N ILE A 213 -12.04 8.69 -1.18
CA ILE A 213 -11.18 9.53 -0.34
C ILE A 213 -11.13 10.95 -0.90
N GLU A 214 -10.88 11.11 -2.19
CA GLU A 214 -10.89 12.40 -2.86
C GLU A 214 -12.23 13.14 -2.67
N ALA A 215 -13.36 12.44 -2.84
CA ALA A 215 -14.69 13.02 -2.64
C ALA A 215 -14.94 13.46 -1.19
N GLN A 216 -14.50 12.67 -0.20
CA GLN A 216 -14.58 13.07 1.22
C GLN A 216 -13.79 14.36 1.47
N TRP A 217 -12.57 14.44 0.94
CA TRP A 217 -11.68 15.59 1.15
C TRP A 217 -12.20 16.84 0.44
N SER A 218 -12.66 16.70 -0.81
CA SER A 218 -13.27 17.78 -1.58
C SER A 218 -14.51 18.37 -0.89
N LYS A 219 -15.40 17.51 -0.37
CA LYS A 219 -16.57 17.95 0.43
C LYS A 219 -16.19 18.72 1.70
N ALA A 220 -15.01 18.43 2.27
CA ALA A 220 -14.47 19.14 3.43
C ALA A 220 -13.67 20.40 3.06
N GLY A 221 -13.58 20.76 1.77
CA GLY A 221 -12.90 21.95 1.27
C GLY A 221 -11.39 21.77 1.04
N TYR A 222 -10.90 20.54 0.97
CA TYR A 222 -9.49 20.23 0.74
C TYR A 222 -9.32 19.40 -0.54
N ASP A 223 -8.67 19.95 -1.56
CA ASP A 223 -8.45 19.24 -2.82
C ASP A 223 -7.14 18.43 -2.79
N ILE A 224 -7.27 17.14 -3.09
CA ILE A 224 -6.16 16.18 -3.16
C ILE A 224 -6.13 15.40 -4.49
N HIS A 225 -6.90 15.81 -5.51
CA HIS A 225 -7.07 15.09 -6.79
C HIS A 225 -5.75 14.64 -7.45
N ASN A 226 -4.72 15.49 -7.43
CA ASN A 226 -3.40 15.19 -8.00
C ASN A 226 -2.33 14.88 -6.95
N GLN A 227 -2.71 14.70 -5.69
CA GLN A 227 -1.79 14.42 -4.58
C GLN A 227 -1.64 12.90 -4.37
N ALA A 228 -1.08 12.20 -5.37
CA ALA A 228 -0.94 10.74 -5.37
C ALA A 228 -0.27 10.19 -4.10
N GLY A 229 0.72 10.90 -3.55
CA GLY A 229 1.36 10.52 -2.29
C GLY A 229 0.39 10.52 -1.10
N ILE A 230 -0.43 11.56 -0.96
CA ILE A 230 -1.45 11.65 0.10
C ILE A 230 -2.51 10.57 -0.07
N MET A 231 -3.01 10.38 -1.30
CA MET A 231 -4.02 9.36 -1.59
C MET A 231 -3.49 7.95 -1.28
N ALA A 232 -2.26 7.62 -1.67
CA ALA A 232 -1.62 6.34 -1.35
C ALA A 232 -1.35 6.17 0.15
N THR A 233 -0.98 7.23 0.87
CA THR A 233 -0.88 7.21 2.34
C THR A 233 -2.22 6.84 2.97
N LEU A 234 -3.31 7.46 2.53
CA LEU A 234 -4.64 7.19 3.05
C LEU A 234 -5.13 5.79 2.68
N TYR A 235 -4.81 5.30 1.48
CA TYR A 235 -5.03 3.92 1.07
C TYR A 235 -4.35 2.91 1.99
N ASN A 236 -3.08 3.15 2.33
CA ASN A 236 -2.33 2.28 3.23
C ASN A 236 -2.89 2.30 4.67
N LEU A 237 -3.43 3.42 5.13
CA LEU A 237 -4.00 3.55 6.48
C LEU A 237 -5.46 3.05 6.56
N GLY A 238 -6.26 3.24 5.52
CA GLY A 238 -7.68 2.89 5.46
C GLY A 238 -8.62 4.06 5.84
N PHE A 239 -9.92 3.90 5.50
CA PHE A 239 -10.94 4.97 5.61
C PHE A 239 -11.00 5.66 6.97
N TYR A 240 -10.84 4.90 8.06
CA TYR A 240 -10.94 5.41 9.43
C TYR A 240 -9.92 6.54 9.72
N TYR A 241 -8.76 6.50 9.08
CA TYR A 241 -7.70 7.48 9.29
C TYR A 241 -7.79 8.66 8.32
N SER A 242 -8.71 8.64 7.36
CA SER A 242 -8.94 9.75 6.45
C SER A 242 -9.67 10.89 7.16
N LYS A 243 -8.87 11.87 7.59
CA LYS A 243 -9.30 13.08 8.29
C LYS A 243 -8.87 14.31 7.48
N PRO A 244 -9.77 14.88 6.66
CA PRO A 244 -9.44 16.04 5.82
C PRO A 244 -8.89 17.20 6.64
N ASN A 245 -7.83 17.82 6.15
CA ASN A 245 -7.18 18.96 6.81
C ASN A 245 -6.34 19.78 5.80
N ALA A 246 -5.95 20.99 6.20
CA ALA A 246 -5.28 21.95 5.32
C ALA A 246 -3.84 21.57 4.94
N ASN A 247 -3.18 20.72 5.73
CA ASN A 247 -1.76 20.41 5.57
C ASN A 247 -1.54 18.90 5.65
N PRO A 248 -2.10 18.13 4.69
CA PRO A 248 -1.88 16.69 4.65
C PRO A 248 -0.38 16.39 4.45
N ALA A 249 0.08 15.29 5.03
CA ALA A 249 1.47 14.85 4.92
C ALA A 249 1.53 13.47 4.24
N ILE A 250 2.53 13.32 3.36
CA ILE A 250 2.87 12.04 2.75
C ILE A 250 3.49 11.14 3.82
N GLY A 251 3.08 9.88 3.83
CA GLY A 251 3.55 8.89 4.80
C GLY A 251 2.99 7.49 4.55
N GLY A 252 2.67 6.77 5.63
CA GLY A 252 2.26 5.37 5.62
C GLY A 252 3.36 4.46 6.13
N SER A 253 3.18 3.14 5.96
CA SER A 253 4.18 2.15 6.36
C SER A 253 5.52 2.35 5.64
N LEU A 254 6.62 2.07 6.35
CA LEU A 254 7.95 2.05 5.76
C LEU A 254 8.15 0.76 4.96
N ILE A 255 8.71 0.91 3.77
CA ILE A 255 9.09 -0.15 2.85
C ILE A 255 10.58 0.02 2.59
N ASN A 256 11.40 -0.90 3.10
CA ASN A 256 12.81 -0.93 2.76
C ASN A 256 12.97 -1.51 1.35
N ILE A 257 13.62 -0.78 0.44
CA ILE A 257 13.92 -1.22 -0.91
C ILE A 257 15.43 -1.14 -1.06
N GLU A 258 16.08 -2.31 -1.08
CA GLU A 258 17.53 -2.45 -1.27
C GLU A 258 18.38 -1.63 -0.28
N GLY A 259 17.90 -1.47 0.96
CA GLY A 259 18.60 -0.73 2.00
C GLY A 259 18.12 0.72 2.17
N VAL A 260 17.25 1.22 1.28
CA VAL A 260 16.64 2.54 1.40
C VAL A 260 15.19 2.43 1.83
N ASP A 261 14.85 3.06 2.95
CA ASP A 261 13.46 3.13 3.39
C ASP A 261 12.66 4.09 2.51
N TYR A 262 11.44 3.76 2.14
CA TYR A 262 10.46 4.66 1.52
C TYR A 262 9.18 4.56 2.31
N THR A 263 8.44 5.66 2.50
CA THR A 263 7.05 5.51 2.92
C THR A 263 6.20 5.03 1.74
N PHE A 264 5.08 4.38 2.03
CA PHE A 264 4.13 3.97 1.00
C PHE A 264 3.72 5.14 0.09
N GLY A 265 3.46 6.31 0.68
CA GLY A 265 3.14 7.53 -0.06
C GLY A 265 4.30 8.10 -0.87
N ASP A 266 5.55 7.95 -0.42
CA ASP A 266 6.73 8.42 -1.17
C ASP A 266 6.80 7.73 -2.54
N ILE A 267 6.64 6.39 -2.57
CA ILE A 267 6.68 5.60 -3.80
C ILE A 267 5.62 6.09 -4.79
N ALA A 268 4.39 6.34 -4.32
CA ALA A 268 3.30 6.82 -5.17
C ALA A 268 3.54 8.25 -5.67
N HIS A 269 4.05 9.14 -4.81
CA HIS A 269 4.39 10.51 -5.16
C HIS A 269 5.50 10.56 -6.22
N GLU A 270 6.58 9.81 -6.00
CA GLU A 270 7.71 9.74 -6.93
C GLU A 270 7.29 9.10 -8.25
N PHE A 271 6.51 8.01 -8.21
CA PHE A 271 5.98 7.41 -9.43
C PHE A 271 5.14 8.43 -10.21
N TYR A 272 4.13 9.05 -9.59
CA TYR A 272 3.25 10.02 -10.27
C TYR A 272 4.06 11.12 -10.99
N ASN A 273 5.10 11.64 -10.35
CA ASN A 273 5.94 12.72 -10.89
C ASN A 273 7.12 12.24 -11.78
N SER A 274 7.43 10.94 -11.81
CA SER A 274 8.48 10.39 -12.68
C SER A 274 8.04 10.26 -14.14
N ASP A 275 9.01 10.07 -15.04
CA ASP A 275 8.74 9.77 -16.46
C ASP A 275 8.51 8.27 -16.71
N GLU A 276 8.51 7.45 -15.65
CA GLU A 276 8.23 6.03 -15.77
C GLU A 276 6.79 5.80 -16.27
N LEU A 277 6.67 5.05 -17.37
CA LEU A 277 5.41 4.69 -18.04
C LEU A 277 4.56 5.89 -18.46
N LEU A 278 5.16 7.08 -18.66
CA LEU A 278 4.42 8.30 -18.99
C LEU A 278 3.71 8.22 -20.36
N ASP A 279 4.27 7.45 -21.29
CA ASP A 279 3.72 7.14 -22.61
C ASP A 279 2.46 6.26 -22.55
N ILE A 280 2.33 5.44 -21.50
CA ILE A 280 1.19 4.56 -21.28
C ILE A 280 0.16 5.20 -20.34
N TYR A 281 0.66 5.85 -19.30
CA TYR A 281 -0.10 6.46 -18.21
C TYR A 281 0.31 7.94 -18.08
N PRO A 282 -0.27 8.84 -18.89
CA PRO A 282 0.03 10.25 -18.80
C PRO A 282 -0.38 10.81 -17.43
N ARG A 283 0.26 11.91 -17.02
CA ARG A 283 -0.21 12.70 -15.87
C ARG A 283 -1.50 13.43 -16.25
N ASP A 284 -2.35 13.67 -15.27
CA ASP A 284 -3.53 14.50 -15.47
C ASP A 284 -3.11 15.91 -15.85
N VAL A 285 -3.86 16.53 -16.76
CA VAL A 285 -3.63 17.92 -17.12
C VAL A 285 -4.08 18.77 -15.92
N GLN A 286 -3.16 19.56 -15.37
CA GLN A 286 -3.44 20.53 -14.30
C GLN A 286 -4.33 21.68 -14.79
#